data_AF-A0A3D9HS56-F1
#
_entry.id   AF-A0A3D9HS56-F1
#
_cell.length_a   1.000
_cell.length_b   1.000
_cell.length_c   1.000
_cell.angle_alpha   90.00
_cell.angle_beta   90.00
_cell.angle_gamma   90.00
#
_symmetry.space_group_name_H-M   'P 1'
#
loop_
_entity.id
_entity.type
_entity.pdbx_description
1 polymer ?
#
loop_
_entity_poly.entity_id
_entity_poly.type
_entity_poly.pdbx_seq_one_letter_code
_entity_poly.pdbx_strand_id
1 'polypeptide(L)'
;MTDMPSLTEIKKKLNAVTMEMMGIIQKYQLETAVNSPFDMIEAVKARITDEADYIRFLELSVEGRIYGEAGDALMKADEQAAEEGR
;
A
#
# COMPACT_ATOMS: atom_id res chain seq x y z
N MET A 1 7.70 -6.56 -23.63
CA MET A 1 8.30 -5.75 -22.56
C MET A 1 7.15 -5.21 -21.74
N THR A 2 7.05 -5.58 -20.47
CA THR A 2 6.06 -4.99 -19.58
C THR A 2 6.57 -3.58 -19.28
N ASP A 3 5.99 -2.57 -19.92
CA ASP A 3 6.33 -1.18 -19.63
C ASP A 3 6.05 -0.93 -18.15
N MET A 4 7.06 -0.40 -17.46
CA MET A 4 6.92 -0.01 -16.06
C MET A 4 5.85 1.09 -16.00
N PRO A 5 4.83 0.97 -15.13
CA PRO A 5 3.76 1.96 -15.06
C PRO A 5 4.33 3.34 -14.75
N SER A 6 3.78 4.38 -15.35
CA SER A 6 4.19 5.77 -15.10
C SER A 6 3.99 6.15 -13.63
N LEU A 7 4.72 7.17 -13.16
CA LEU A 7 4.58 7.67 -11.78
C LEU A 7 3.12 8.07 -11.46
N THR A 8 2.41 8.65 -12.43
CA THR A 8 0.98 9.00 -12.28
C THR A 8 0.10 7.76 -12.12
N GLU A 9 0.38 6.68 -12.86
CA GLU A 9 -0.36 5.42 -12.72
C GLU A 9 -0.09 4.74 -11.38
N ILE A 10 1.17 4.75 -10.92
CA ILE A 10 1.56 4.24 -9.60
C ILE A 10 0.84 5.01 -8.50
N LYS A 11 0.82 6.35 -8.55
CA LYS A 11 0.08 7.18 -7.59
C LYS A 11 -1.42 6.86 -7.59
N LYS A 12 -2.01 6.66 -8.77
CA LYS A 12 -3.42 6.27 -8.88
C LYS A 12 -3.68 4.89 -8.24
N LYS A 13 -2.78 3.93 -8.45
CA LYS A 13 -2.87 2.58 -7.86
C LYS A 13 -2.71 2.62 -6.35
N LEU A 14 -1.72 3.36 -5.83
CA LEU A 14 -1.55 3.60 -4.40
C LEU A 14 -2.81 4.19 -3.77
N ASN A 15 -3.41 5.21 -4.37
CA ASN A 15 -4.65 5.80 -3.86
C ASN A 15 -5.80 4.78 -3.81
N ALA A 16 -5.93 3.93 -4.84
CA ALA A 16 -6.96 2.88 -4.85
C ALA A 16 -6.74 1.86 -3.72
N VAL A 17 -5.50 1.37 -3.57
CA VAL A 17 -5.11 0.45 -2.48
C VAL A 17 -5.38 1.09 -1.12
N THR A 18 -5.01 2.35 -0.92
CA THR A 18 -5.26 3.07 0.34
C THR A 18 -6.75 3.19 0.64
N MET A 19 -7.58 3.56 -0.35
CA MET A 19 -9.03 3.68 -0.13
C MET A 19 -9.65 2.33 0.26
N GLU A 20 -9.27 1.25 -0.41
CA GLU A 20 -9.79 -0.08 -0.10
C GLU A 20 -9.32 -0.58 1.28
N MET A 21 -8.03 -0.38 1.59
CA MET A 21 -7.46 -0.70 2.90
C MET A 21 -8.17 0.05 4.03
N MET A 22 -8.45 1.34 3.83
CA MET A 22 -9.20 2.15 4.79
C MET A 22 -10.63 1.63 4.98
N GLY A 23 -11.25 1.09 3.93
CA GLY A 23 -12.55 0.42 4.02
C GLY A 23 -12.51 -0.79 4.95
N ILE A 24 -11.48 -1.64 4.84
CA ILE A 24 -11.31 -2.80 5.73
C ILE A 24 -11.02 -2.35 7.17
N ILE A 25 -10.12 -1.38 7.34
CA ILE A 25 -9.78 -0.80 8.67
C ILE A 25 -11.06 -0.33 9.36
N GLN A 26 -11.88 0.47 8.68
CA GLN A 26 -13.13 0.99 9.23
C GLN A 26 -14.18 -0.10 9.50
N LYS A 27 -14.32 -1.07 8.58
CA LYS A 27 -15.28 -2.19 8.72
C LYS A 27 -15.04 -2.98 10.01
N TYR A 28 -13.78 -3.19 10.38
CA TYR A 28 -13.39 -3.95 11.57
C TYR A 28 -12.91 -3.08 12.75
N GLN A 29 -13.06 -1.76 12.63
CA GLN A 29 -12.66 -0.77 13.64
C GLN A 29 -11.21 -0.96 14.10
N LEU A 30 -10.31 -1.25 13.15
CA LEU A 30 -8.91 -1.60 13.42
C LEU A 30 -8.12 -0.40 13.94
N GLU A 31 -8.50 0.82 13.59
CA GLU A 31 -7.86 2.06 14.04
C GLU A 31 -7.86 2.23 15.57
N THR A 32 -8.84 1.64 16.25
CA THR A 32 -8.93 1.63 17.72
C THR A 32 -8.30 0.39 18.36
N ALA A 33 -7.96 -0.60 17.53
CA ALA A 33 -7.46 -1.90 17.95
C ALA A 33 -5.95 -1.93 18.18
N VAL A 34 -5.22 -0.96 17.61
CA VAL A 34 -3.77 -0.90 17.62
C VAL A 34 -3.25 0.40 18.20
N ASN A 35 -2.31 0.28 19.13
CA ASN A 35 -1.54 1.41 19.65
C ASN A 35 -0.26 1.65 18.86
N SER A 36 0.10 0.70 17.97
CA SER A 36 1.31 0.69 17.18
C SER A 36 1.04 0.03 15.82
N PRO A 37 1.66 0.52 14.72
CA PRO A 37 1.60 -0.15 13.42
C PRO A 37 2.10 -1.60 13.45
N PHE A 38 3.00 -1.94 14.39
CA PHE A 38 3.54 -3.29 14.53
C PHE A 38 2.51 -4.30 15.06
N ASP A 39 1.47 -3.82 15.76
CA ASP A 39 0.43 -4.67 16.35
C ASP A 39 -0.69 -4.98 15.34
N MET A 40 -0.62 -4.39 14.14
CA MET A 40 -1.69 -4.46 13.14
C MET A 40 -2.01 -5.89 12.72
N ILE A 41 -1.00 -6.74 12.53
CA ILE A 41 -1.23 -8.13 12.11
C ILE A 41 -1.97 -8.93 13.17
N GLU A 42 -1.64 -8.74 14.45
CA GLU A 42 -2.34 -9.43 15.55
C GLU A 42 -3.79 -8.93 15.67
N ALA A 43 -3.99 -7.61 15.57
CA ALA A 43 -5.33 -7.02 15.61
C ALA A 43 -6.21 -7.48 14.44
N VAL A 44 -5.66 -7.49 13.23
CA VAL A 44 -6.33 -7.97 12.00
C VAL A 44 -6.74 -9.42 12.16
N LYS A 45 -5.82 -10.30 12.58
CA LYS A 45 -6.12 -11.73 12.80
C LYS A 45 -7.18 -11.96 13.87
N ALA A 46 -7.22 -11.12 14.90
CA ALA A 46 -8.19 -11.25 15.98
C ALA A 46 -9.58 -10.71 15.63
N ARG A 47 -9.68 -9.72 14.73
CA ARG A 47 -10.92 -8.97 14.46
C ARG A 47 -11.56 -9.27 13.12
N ILE A 48 -10.77 -9.60 12.10
CA ILE A 48 -11.30 -9.97 10.80
C ILE A 48 -11.79 -11.41 10.84
N THR A 49 -13.11 -11.57 10.92
CA THR A 49 -13.78 -12.88 10.99
C THR A 49 -14.14 -13.45 9.63
N ASP A 50 -14.13 -12.62 8.58
CA ASP A 50 -14.35 -13.03 7.20
C ASP A 50 -13.00 -13.34 6.53
N GLU A 51 -12.84 -14.57 6.06
CA GLU A 51 -11.56 -15.03 5.48
C GLU A 51 -11.22 -14.25 4.20
N ALA A 52 -12.20 -13.86 3.38
CA ALA A 52 -11.95 -13.12 2.16
C ALA A 52 -11.45 -11.70 2.47
N ASP A 53 -12.03 -11.04 3.48
CA ASP A 53 -11.52 -9.75 3.93
C ASP A 53 -10.12 -9.85 4.56
N TYR A 54 -9.81 -10.95 5.25
CA TYR A 54 -8.49 -11.17 5.84
C TYR A 54 -7.44 -11.34 4.74
N ILE A 55 -7.72 -12.19 3.74
CA ILE A 55 -6.86 -12.37 2.58
C ILE A 55 -6.69 -11.04 1.85
N ARG A 56 -7.79 -10.30 1.62
CA ARG A 56 -7.74 -9.03 0.90
C ARG A 56 -6.90 -7.98 1.63
N PHE A 57 -6.99 -7.92 2.96
CA PHE A 57 -6.11 -7.06 3.76
C PHE A 57 -4.62 -7.37 3.53
N LEU A 58 -4.26 -8.65 3.50
CA LEU A 58 -2.88 -9.07 3.23
C LEU A 58 -2.43 -8.72 1.81
N GLU A 59 -3.29 -8.94 0.81
CA GLU A 59 -3.02 -8.56 -0.58
C GLU A 59 -2.79 -7.05 -0.71
N LEU A 60 -3.69 -6.23 -0.15
CA LEU A 60 -3.57 -4.77 -0.14
C LEU A 60 -2.27 -4.30 0.54
N SER A 61 -1.83 -5.00 1.60
CA SER A 61 -0.57 -4.69 2.29
C SER A 61 0.64 -4.93 1.39
N VAL A 62 0.62 -6.01 0.59
CA VAL A 62 1.67 -6.34 -0.37
C VAL A 62 1.63 -5.40 -1.57
N GLU A 63 0.45 -5.16 -2.15
CA GLU A 63 0.24 -4.23 -3.26
C GLU A 63 0.73 -2.82 -2.91
N GLY A 64 0.37 -2.31 -1.72
CA GLY A 64 0.79 -1.00 -1.24
C GLY A 64 2.31 -0.87 -1.16
N ARG A 65 3.00 -1.92 -0.67
CA ARG A 65 4.46 -1.95 -0.62
C ARG A 65 5.09 -1.93 -2.01
N ILE A 66 4.62 -2.78 -2.92
CA ILE A 66 5.15 -2.89 -4.29
C ILE A 66 5.01 -1.55 -5.03
N TYR A 67 3.83 -0.92 -4.96
CA TYR A 67 3.64 0.36 -5.61
C TYR A 67 4.41 1.50 -4.95
N GLY A 68 4.60 1.47 -3.63
CA GLY A 68 5.44 2.43 -2.92
C GLY A 68 6.90 2.34 -3.36
N GLU A 69 7.46 1.13 -3.36
CA GLU A 69 8.84 0.88 -3.78
C GLU A 69 9.06 1.26 -5.27
N ALA A 70 8.08 0.97 -6.14
CA ALA A 70 8.14 1.38 -7.54
C ALA A 70 8.08 2.91 -7.71
N GLY A 71 7.25 3.60 -6.92
CA GLY A 71 7.16 5.06 -6.92
C GLY A 71 8.47 5.72 -6.47
N ASP A 72 9.07 5.22 -5.40
CA ASP A 72 10.35 5.70 -4.88
C ASP A 72 11.48 5.49 -5.90
N ALA A 73 11.50 4.34 -6.58
CA ALA A 73 12.50 4.04 -7.60
C ALA A 73 12.42 5.00 -8.80
N LEU A 74 11.20 5.30 -9.27
CA LEU A 74 11.00 6.26 -10.36
C LEU A 74 11.40 7.68 -9.95
N MET A 75 11.02 8.13 -8.75
CA MET A 75 11.40 9.46 -8.27
C MET A 75 12.92 9.62 -8.17
N LYS A 76 13.62 8.60 -7.66
CA LYS A 76 15.09 8.61 -7.63
C LYS A 76 15.72 8.63 -9.02
N ALA A 77 15.15 7.89 -9.97
CA ALA A 77 15.65 7.89 -11.35
C ALA A 77 15.48 9.27 -12.02
N ASP A 78 14.33 9.92 -11.80
CA ASP A 78 14.06 11.28 -12.30
C ASP A 78 15.01 12.32 -11.68
N GLU A 79 15.28 12.23 -10.37
CA GLU A 79 16.23 13.09 -9.65
C GLU A 79 17.65 12.94 -10.20
N GLN A 80 18.12 11.69 -10.40
CA GLN A 80 19.45 11.41 -10.95
C GLN A 80 19.59 11.91 -12.39
N ALA A 81 18.59 11.70 -13.24
CA ALA A 81 18.59 12.20 -14.61
C ALA A 81 18.64 13.74 -14.66
N ALA A 82 18.00 14.43 -13.70
CA ALA A 82 18.04 15.88 -13.59
C ALA A 82 19.40 16.41 -13.09
N GLU A 83 20.14 15.61 -12.32
CA GLU A 83 21.50 15.93 -11.85
C GLU A 83 22.56 15.69 -12.93
N GLU A 84 22.47 14.61 -13.70
CA GLU A 84 23.43 14.26 -14.77
C GLU A 84 23.29 15.16 -16.02
N GLY A 85 22.15 15.84 -16.18
CA GLY A 85 21.92 16.82 -17.25
C GLY A 85 22.43 18.24 -16.96
N ARG A 86 23.10 18.47 -15.82
CA ARG A 86 23.72 19.75 -15.42
C ARG A 86 25.24 19.66 -15.45
#